data_AF-A0A2E2QBR4-F1
#
_entry.id   AF-A0A2E2QBR4-F1
#
_cell.length_a   1.000
_cell.length_b   1.000
_cell.length_c   1.000
_cell.angle_alpha   90.00
_cell.angle_beta   90.00
_cell.angle_gamma   90.00
#
_symmetry.space_group_name_H-M   'P 1'
#
loop_
_entity.id
_entity.type
_entity.pdbx_description
1 polymer ?
#
loop_
_entity_poly.entity_id
_entity_poly.type
_entity_poly.pdbx_seq_one_letter_code
_entity_poly.pdbx_strand_id
1 'polypeptide(L)'
;MSGFLSKRIYTLVLVVIVSQLCVACGYMSPFGNDEERGARNRAFEQRVALPPPQNDVPISSQSAPNVDPVGVPEKSAGLNLRGLEGTLGLNSDQLFDFRVRDVETRFLRLEREVQRLHDEIKDMIPVLSRQMNLQDEIAEIVTVLKAQVKDGLKPSPNAHSEVQSRRQIQPQKKVAVPLSDEPTLFNIRVADYPDKIRVVLESNVDLDFQIDFDSENQILIFSSSKGTFVKDLHNLQLGKKSLYARYLSFTSPVENGFEAIVSFNKIDKLEKYFVIPPNKDSAFYRTVVDLGIVCDC
;
A
#
# COMPACT_ATOMS: atom_id res chain seq x y z
N MET A 1 -28.45 -26.64 -9.72
CA MET A 1 -27.70 -25.67 -10.57
C MET A 1 -28.54 -24.51 -11.11
N SER A 2 -29.87 -24.51 -10.97
CA SER A 2 -30.76 -23.45 -11.47
C SER A 2 -30.80 -22.15 -10.64
N GLY A 3 -30.28 -22.15 -9.41
CA GLY A 3 -30.29 -20.97 -8.53
C GLY A 3 -29.18 -19.95 -8.78
N PHE A 4 -28.08 -20.35 -9.43
CA PHE A 4 -26.90 -19.48 -9.60
C PHE A 4 -27.03 -18.52 -10.79
N LEU A 5 -27.72 -18.92 -11.87
CA LEU A 5 -27.98 -18.01 -12.99
C LEU A 5 -28.96 -16.89 -12.60
N SER A 6 -29.91 -17.16 -11.72
CA SER A 6 -30.92 -16.18 -11.31
C SER A 6 -30.28 -14.97 -10.61
N LYS A 7 -29.33 -15.19 -9.69
CA LYS A 7 -28.69 -14.10 -8.95
C LYS A 7 -27.88 -13.16 -9.85
N ARG A 8 -27.15 -13.69 -10.84
CA ARG A 8 -26.34 -12.87 -11.76
C ARG A 8 -27.19 -12.01 -12.69
N ILE A 9 -28.34 -12.52 -13.12
CA ILE A 9 -29.29 -11.75 -13.96
C ILE A 9 -29.89 -10.61 -13.13
N TYR A 10 -30.26 -10.85 -11.87
CA TYR A 10 -30.77 -9.80 -10.99
C TYR A 10 -29.75 -8.68 -10.73
N THR A 11 -28.46 -9.01 -10.55
CA THR A 11 -27.41 -7.99 -10.36
C THR A 11 -27.22 -7.13 -11.60
N LEU A 12 -27.20 -7.72 -12.80
CA LEU A 12 -27.07 -6.96 -14.04
C LEU A 12 -28.28 -6.05 -14.30
N VAL A 13 -29.49 -6.54 -14.05
CA VAL A 13 -30.71 -5.73 -14.18
C VAL A 13 -30.71 -4.56 -13.18
N LEU A 14 -30.26 -4.79 -11.94
CA LEU A 14 -30.18 -3.73 -10.93
C LEU A 14 -29.18 -2.65 -11.32
N VAL A 15 -28.01 -3.01 -11.87
CA VAL A 15 -26.99 -2.06 -12.33
C VAL A 15 -27.51 -1.19 -13.48
N VAL A 16 -28.23 -1.78 -14.45
CA VAL A 16 -28.83 -1.04 -15.56
C VAL A 16 -29.93 -0.09 -15.09
N ILE A 17 -30.75 -0.51 -14.12
CA ILE A 17 -31.81 0.35 -13.56
C ILE A 17 -31.20 1.53 -12.79
N VAL A 18 -30.16 1.29 -11.98
CA VAL A 18 -29.48 2.35 -11.22
C VAL A 18 -28.77 3.32 -12.16
N SER A 19 -28.14 2.85 -13.24
CA SER A 19 -27.48 3.75 -14.21
C SER A 19 -28.48 4.65 -14.92
N GLN A 20 -29.65 4.14 -15.29
CA GLN A 20 -30.74 4.91 -15.92
C GLN A 20 -31.33 5.96 -14.95
N LEU A 21 -31.48 5.61 -13.66
CA LEU A 21 -31.93 6.54 -12.63
C LEU A 21 -30.92 7.66 -12.35
N CYS A 22 -29.61 7.37 -12.39
CA CYS A 22 -28.57 8.39 -12.27
C CYS A 22 -28.59 9.42 -13.42
N VAL A 23 -28.90 8.98 -14.64
CA VAL A 23 -29.05 9.87 -15.81
C VAL A 23 -30.32 10.72 -15.68
N ALA A 24 -31.44 10.14 -15.21
CA ALA A 24 -32.70 10.87 -15.03
C ALA A 24 -32.66 11.90 -13.87
N CYS A 25 -31.84 11.67 -12.85
CA CYS A 25 -31.70 12.58 -11.70
C CYS A 25 -30.72 13.76 -11.93
N GLY A 26 -30.22 13.97 -13.16
CA GLY A 26 -29.50 15.19 -13.53
C GLY A 26 -28.10 15.35 -12.90
N TYR A 27 -27.51 14.27 -12.38
CA TYR A 27 -26.17 14.29 -11.76
C TYR A 27 -25.00 14.14 -12.74
N MET A 28 -25.27 13.98 -14.05
CA MET A 28 -24.23 14.06 -15.07
C MET A 28 -24.69 14.98 -16.20
N SER A 29 -24.09 16.16 -16.27
CA SER A 29 -24.13 16.97 -17.50
C SER A 29 -23.36 16.23 -18.59
N PRO A 30 -23.91 16.07 -19.80
CA PRO A 30 -23.20 15.42 -20.89
C PRO A 30 -22.04 16.31 -21.30
N PHE A 31 -20.85 15.71 -21.43
CA PHE A 31 -19.69 16.32 -22.06
C PHE A 31 -20.11 16.90 -23.41
N GLY A 32 -19.99 18.22 -23.53
CA GLY A 32 -20.19 18.93 -24.78
C GLY A 32 -19.12 18.53 -25.79
N ASN A 33 -19.58 18.09 -26.95
CA ASN A 33 -18.77 18.06 -28.16
C ASN A 33 -18.59 19.52 -28.63
N ASP A 34 -17.41 20.09 -28.41
CA ASP A 34 -16.98 21.31 -29.10
C ASP A 34 -16.07 20.91 -30.27
N GLU A 35 -16.70 20.69 -31.42
CA GLU A 35 -16.06 20.75 -32.74
C GLU A 35 -16.38 22.12 -33.35
N GLU A 36 -15.41 22.69 -34.07
CA GLU A 36 -15.45 23.97 -34.81
C GLU A 36 -15.29 25.29 -34.02
N ARG A 37 -14.04 25.79 -33.99
CA ARG A 37 -13.79 27.17 -34.46
C ARG A 37 -12.41 27.30 -35.10
N GLY A 38 -12.46 27.68 -36.37
CA GLY A 38 -11.32 27.81 -37.24
C GLY A 38 -10.37 28.97 -36.94
N ALA A 39 -9.27 28.90 -37.67
CA ALA A 39 -8.17 29.83 -37.80
C ALA A 39 -8.54 31.32 -37.69
N ARG A 40 -7.79 32.06 -36.86
CA ARG A 40 -7.33 33.41 -37.17
C ARG A 40 -6.16 33.83 -36.28
N ASN A 41 -5.02 34.00 -36.95
CA ASN A 41 -3.87 34.84 -36.64
C ASN A 41 -4.11 35.92 -35.56
N ARG A 42 -3.16 36.06 -34.62
CA ARG A 42 -2.21 37.17 -34.63
C ARG A 42 -1.21 37.03 -33.48
N ALA A 43 0.06 37.13 -33.85
CA ALA A 43 1.16 37.46 -32.98
C ALA A 43 0.82 38.73 -32.17
N PHE A 44 0.91 38.62 -30.86
CA PHE A 44 0.98 39.76 -29.95
C PHE A 44 2.26 39.57 -29.13
N GLU A 45 3.37 40.09 -29.68
CA GLU A 45 4.58 40.36 -28.91
C GLU A 45 4.24 41.44 -27.89
N GLN A 46 3.86 41.02 -26.68
CA GLN A 46 3.72 41.92 -25.55
C GLN A 46 5.06 41.95 -24.81
N ARG A 47 5.87 42.97 -25.12
CA ARG A 47 7.04 43.35 -24.33
C ARG A 47 6.57 43.70 -22.92
N VAL A 48 6.79 42.79 -21.97
CA VAL A 48 6.68 43.10 -20.54
C VAL A 48 7.95 43.81 -20.13
N ALA A 49 7.83 45.12 -19.87
CA ALA A 49 8.87 45.93 -19.29
C ALA A 49 9.08 45.56 -17.82
N LEU A 50 10.34 45.32 -17.45
CA LEU A 50 10.80 45.17 -16.07
C LEU A 50 10.58 46.46 -15.28
N PRO A 51 10.06 46.42 -14.04
CA PRO A 51 10.15 47.56 -13.13
C PRO A 51 11.59 47.74 -12.61
N PRO A 52 12.02 48.99 -12.34
CA PRO A 52 13.36 49.29 -11.83
C PRO A 52 13.54 48.83 -10.36
N PRO A 53 14.79 48.56 -9.93
CA PRO A 53 15.10 48.20 -8.56
C PRO A 53 14.88 49.38 -7.62
N GLN A 54 14.04 49.19 -6.60
CA GLN A 54 13.89 50.17 -5.51
C GLN A 54 14.77 49.80 -4.32
N ASN A 55 15.55 50.82 -3.96
CA ASN A 55 16.55 50.94 -2.91
C ASN A 55 16.22 50.35 -1.53
N ASP A 56 17.30 49.87 -0.95
CA ASP A 56 17.61 49.66 0.46
C ASP A 56 17.01 50.69 1.43
N VAL A 57 16.40 50.19 2.51
CA VAL A 57 16.19 50.92 3.76
C VAL A 57 16.85 50.13 4.89
N PRO A 58 17.73 50.74 5.70
CA PRO A 58 18.35 50.09 6.86
C PRO A 58 17.38 50.11 8.04
N ILE A 59 16.94 48.94 8.50
CA ILE A 59 16.24 48.82 9.79
C ILE A 59 17.28 48.71 10.89
N SER A 60 17.31 49.78 11.69
CA SER A 60 18.02 49.90 12.96
C SER A 60 17.54 48.85 13.97
N SER A 61 18.51 48.10 14.49
CA SER A 61 18.68 47.68 15.88
C SER A 61 17.62 48.13 16.89
N GLN A 62 16.98 47.16 17.55
CA GLN A 62 16.45 47.26 18.92
C GLN A 62 16.49 45.89 19.64
N SER A 63 17.46 45.79 20.56
CA SER A 63 17.40 45.22 21.93
C SER A 63 16.63 43.92 22.22
N ALA A 64 17.39 42.90 22.64
CA ALA A 64 16.96 41.81 23.53
C ALA A 64 16.70 42.36 24.98
N PRO A 65 15.97 41.62 25.84
CA PRO A 65 16.63 40.59 26.64
C PRO A 65 15.80 39.32 26.96
N ASN A 66 16.52 38.18 26.95
CA ASN A 66 16.62 37.18 28.02
C ASN A 66 15.34 36.53 28.61
N VAL A 67 15.23 35.19 28.53
CA VAL A 67 15.16 34.25 29.67
C VAL A 67 15.08 32.81 29.13
N ASP A 68 16.12 32.02 29.41
CA ASP A 68 16.12 30.56 29.29
C ASP A 68 15.18 29.90 30.31
N PRO A 69 14.62 28.72 29.97
CA PRO A 69 14.69 27.65 30.95
C PRO A 69 15.35 26.41 30.36
N VAL A 70 16.47 26.07 30.98
CA VAL A 70 17.16 24.78 30.92
C VAL A 70 16.17 23.66 31.26
N GLY A 71 15.78 22.90 30.24
CA GLY A 71 15.04 21.65 30.37
C GLY A 71 15.93 20.48 29.95
N VAL A 72 16.27 19.63 30.91
CA VAL A 72 17.07 18.41 30.77
C VAL A 72 16.48 17.48 29.68
N PRO A 73 17.26 17.00 28.69
CA PRO A 73 16.77 15.98 27.77
C PRO A 73 16.84 14.60 28.44
N GLU A 74 15.71 14.19 29.02
CA GLU A 74 15.51 12.82 29.49
C GLU A 74 15.36 11.91 28.25
N LYS A 75 16.46 11.26 27.87
CA LYS A 75 16.48 10.18 26.86
C LYS A 75 15.73 8.96 27.41
N SER A 76 14.41 8.98 27.31
CA SER A 76 13.60 7.76 27.33
C SER A 76 13.34 7.34 25.88
N ALA A 77 13.71 6.10 25.54
CA ALA A 77 13.39 5.46 24.27
C ALA A 77 11.91 5.06 24.20
N GLY A 78 11.02 5.97 24.61
CA GLY A 78 9.58 5.83 24.49
C GLY A 78 9.15 6.26 23.09
N LEU A 79 8.30 5.48 22.46
CA LEU A 79 7.56 5.88 21.27
C LEU A 79 6.88 7.24 21.57
N ASN A 80 7.42 8.32 21.01
CA ASN A 80 6.85 9.66 21.10
C ASN A 80 5.54 9.71 20.29
N LEU A 81 4.46 9.16 20.86
CA LEU A 81 3.07 9.40 20.45
C LEU A 81 2.59 10.79 20.92
N ARG A 82 3.49 11.78 20.99
CA ARG A 82 3.20 13.14 21.50
C ARG A 82 2.45 14.04 20.50
N GLY A 83 1.80 13.43 19.50
CA GLY A 83 1.08 14.13 18.43
C GLY A 83 -0.33 13.61 18.15
N LEU A 84 -0.84 12.64 18.92
CA LEU A 84 -2.16 12.02 18.66
C LEU A 84 -3.30 12.57 19.54
N GLU A 85 -3.04 13.58 20.38
CA GLU A 85 -4.09 14.25 21.18
C GLU A 85 -4.82 15.37 20.43
N GLY A 86 -4.35 15.75 19.23
CA GLY A 86 -5.19 16.42 18.25
C GLY A 86 -5.95 15.36 17.49
N THR A 87 -7.25 15.28 17.71
CA THR A 87 -8.15 14.39 16.97
C THR A 87 -7.84 14.44 15.48
N LEU A 88 -7.89 13.30 14.79
CA LEU A 88 -7.84 13.13 13.32
C LEU A 88 -8.97 13.92 12.58
N GLY A 89 -9.58 14.89 13.23
CA GLY A 89 -10.60 15.76 12.69
C GLY A 89 -9.98 16.96 12.00
N LEU A 90 -10.56 17.32 10.86
CA LEU A 90 -10.43 18.65 10.27
C LEU A 90 -10.74 19.69 11.35
N ASN A 91 -9.82 20.62 11.61
CA ASN A 91 -10.07 21.73 12.52
C ASN A 91 -11.07 22.69 11.88
N SER A 92 -12.36 22.34 11.99
CA SER A 92 -13.48 23.04 11.36
C SER A 92 -13.53 24.52 11.73
N ASP A 93 -13.09 24.85 12.94
CA ASP A 93 -13.10 26.22 13.46
C ASP A 93 -12.09 27.11 12.73
N GLN A 94 -10.97 26.54 12.27
CA GLN A 94 -9.98 27.25 11.45
C GLN A 94 -10.30 27.22 9.95
N LEU A 95 -10.94 26.16 9.47
CA LEU A 95 -11.34 25.99 8.07
C LEU A 95 -12.50 26.90 7.66
N PHE A 96 -13.39 27.22 8.60
CA PHE A 96 -14.59 28.02 8.37
C PHE A 96 -14.62 29.34 9.16
N ASP A 97 -13.46 29.87 9.57
CA ASP A 97 -13.40 31.18 10.23
C ASP A 97 -14.09 32.24 9.33
N PHE A 98 -15.11 32.88 9.89
CA PHE A 98 -15.97 33.89 9.27
C PHE A 98 -15.19 35.09 8.69
N ARG A 99 -13.93 35.25 9.10
CA ARG A 99 -13.04 36.30 8.61
C ARG A 99 -12.54 36.05 7.19
N VAL A 100 -12.61 34.81 6.68
CA VAL A 100 -12.23 34.48 5.31
C VAL A 100 -13.47 34.48 4.43
N ARG A 101 -13.80 35.63 3.86
CA ARG A 101 -14.92 35.75 2.91
C ARG A 101 -14.53 35.33 1.49
N ASP A 102 -13.23 35.36 1.19
CA ASP A 102 -12.71 34.96 -0.11
C ASP A 102 -12.79 33.44 -0.30
N VAL A 103 -13.43 33.04 -1.40
CA VAL A 103 -13.73 31.65 -1.72
C VAL A 103 -12.45 30.91 -2.12
N GLU A 104 -11.57 31.55 -2.88
CA GLU A 104 -10.33 30.94 -3.38
C GLU A 104 -9.37 30.62 -2.22
N THR A 105 -9.19 31.58 -1.30
CA THR A 105 -8.40 31.37 -0.07
C THR A 105 -8.97 30.22 0.78
N ARG A 106 -10.29 30.04 0.83
CA ARG A 106 -10.90 28.91 1.57
C ARG A 106 -10.61 27.57 0.92
N PHE A 107 -10.68 27.48 -0.41
CA PHE A 107 -10.37 26.24 -1.13
C PHE A 107 -8.91 25.83 -0.95
N LEU A 108 -7.96 26.76 -1.05
CA LEU A 108 -6.54 26.47 -0.84
C LEU A 108 -6.22 25.96 0.58
N ARG A 109 -6.94 26.46 1.58
CA ARG A 109 -6.81 25.97 2.96
C ARG A 109 -7.37 24.55 3.11
N LEU A 110 -8.54 24.31 2.52
CA LEU A 110 -9.15 22.98 2.54
C LEU A 110 -8.26 21.96 1.85
N GLU A 111 -7.74 22.27 0.67
CA GLU A 111 -6.81 21.41 -0.07
C GLU A 111 -5.57 21.07 0.76
N ARG A 112 -4.96 22.08 1.41
CA ARG A 112 -3.79 21.87 2.28
C ARG A 112 -4.09 20.96 3.46
N GLU A 113 -5.24 21.12 4.12
CA GLU A 113 -5.63 20.26 5.24
C GLU A 113 -5.97 18.83 4.80
N VAL A 114 -6.61 18.67 3.63
CA VAL A 114 -6.85 17.34 3.04
C VAL A 114 -5.53 16.66 2.70
N GLN A 115 -4.57 17.38 2.11
CA GLN A 115 -3.24 16.84 1.83
C GLN A 115 -2.51 16.46 3.12
N ARG A 116 -2.59 17.29 4.16
CA ARG A 116 -2.00 17.00 5.48
C ARG A 116 -2.58 15.72 6.09
N LEU A 117 -3.91 15.56 6.06
CA LEU A 117 -4.57 14.34 6.55
C LEU A 117 -4.18 13.11 5.73
N HIS A 118 -4.08 13.24 4.42
CA HIS A 118 -3.63 12.15 3.55
C HIS A 118 -2.21 11.69 3.93
N ASP A 119 -1.30 12.63 4.13
CA ASP A 119 0.08 12.34 4.51
C ASP A 119 0.17 11.74 5.93
N GLU A 120 -0.62 12.23 6.89
CA GLU A 120 -0.74 11.63 8.23
C GLU A 120 -1.27 10.18 8.17
N ILE A 121 -2.33 9.92 7.38
CA ILE A 121 -2.86 8.55 7.20
C ILE A 121 -1.79 7.65 6.60
N LYS A 122 -1.07 8.12 5.58
CA LYS A 122 0.03 7.39 4.94
C LYS A 122 1.13 7.02 5.93
N ASP A 123 1.45 7.91 6.87
CA ASP A 123 2.42 7.66 7.93
C ASP A 123 1.90 6.72 9.03
N MET A 124 0.58 6.61 9.21
CA MET A 124 -0.03 5.65 10.14
C MET A 124 -0.13 4.23 9.59
N ILE A 125 -0.11 4.03 8.26
CA ILE A 125 -0.25 2.70 7.64
C ILE A 125 0.73 1.67 8.24
N PRO A 126 2.04 1.95 8.43
CA PRO A 126 2.97 0.99 9.03
C PRO A 126 2.61 0.60 10.46
N VAL A 127 2.04 1.52 11.24
CA VAL A 127 1.61 1.28 12.63
C VAL A 127 0.41 0.34 12.63
N LEU A 128 -0.57 0.60 11.76
CA LEU A 128 -1.75 -0.26 11.60
C LEU A 128 -1.36 -1.66 11.13
N SER A 129 -0.45 -1.78 10.15
CA SER A 129 0.07 -3.08 9.71
C SER A 129 0.75 -3.83 10.86
N ARG A 130 1.53 -3.14 11.71
CA ARG A 130 2.13 -3.77 12.88
C ARG A 130 1.09 -4.24 13.89
N GLN A 131 0.02 -3.47 14.11
CA GLN A 131 -1.06 -3.86 15.02
C GLN A 131 -1.82 -5.10 14.51
N MET A 132 -2.10 -5.19 13.21
CA MET A 132 -2.73 -6.38 12.63
C MET A 132 -1.86 -7.63 12.83
N ASN A 133 -0.55 -7.52 12.59
CA ASN A 133 0.37 -8.65 12.78
C ASN A 133 0.41 -9.12 14.25
N LEU A 134 0.34 -8.18 15.21
CA LEU A 134 0.27 -8.53 16.63
C LEU A 134 -1.05 -9.22 17.01
N GLN A 135 -2.16 -8.86 16.36
CA GLN A 135 -3.44 -9.55 16.58
C GLN A 135 -3.39 -10.99 16.09
N ASP A 136 -2.74 -11.23 14.94
CA ASP A 136 -2.54 -12.59 14.41
C ASP A 136 -1.65 -13.44 15.31
N GLU A 137 -0.55 -12.88 15.82
CA GLU A 137 0.33 -13.57 16.79
C GLU A 137 -0.41 -13.92 18.09
N ILE A 138 -1.25 -13.02 18.60
CA ILE A 138 -2.10 -13.28 19.76
C ILE A 138 -3.11 -14.40 19.46
N ALA A 139 -3.72 -14.38 18.28
CA ALA A 139 -4.66 -15.42 17.87
C ALA A 139 -3.98 -16.80 17.83
N GLU A 140 -2.76 -16.88 17.30
CA GLU A 140 -1.96 -18.10 17.29
C GLU A 140 -1.64 -18.59 18.72
N ILE A 141 -1.16 -17.71 19.60
CA ILE A 141 -0.89 -18.04 21.01
C ILE A 141 -2.15 -18.57 21.70
N VAL A 142 -3.31 -17.95 21.45
CA VAL A 142 -4.59 -18.41 22.00
C VAL A 142 -4.95 -19.80 21.49
N THR A 143 -4.67 -20.13 20.22
CA THR A 143 -4.91 -21.49 19.70
C THR A 143 -4.01 -22.53 20.36
N VAL A 144 -2.72 -22.23 20.56
CA VAL A 144 -1.77 -23.11 21.24
C VAL A 144 -2.18 -23.34 22.70
N LEU A 145 -2.56 -22.27 23.42
CA LEU A 145 -3.03 -22.38 24.80
C LEU A 145 -4.30 -23.22 24.90
N LYS A 146 -5.26 -23.05 23.98
CA LYS A 146 -6.48 -23.88 23.95
C LYS A 146 -6.17 -25.36 23.71
N ALA A 147 -5.20 -25.68 22.85
CA ALA A 147 -4.75 -27.04 22.63
C ALA A 147 -4.12 -27.63 23.90
N GLN A 148 -3.22 -26.89 24.56
CA GLN A 148 -2.57 -27.32 25.81
C GLN A 148 -3.57 -27.54 26.96
N VAL A 149 -4.59 -26.69 27.08
CA VAL A 149 -5.64 -26.84 28.10
C VAL A 149 -6.49 -28.10 27.82
N LYS A 150 -6.76 -28.40 26.55
CA LYS A 150 -7.57 -29.56 26.15
C LYS A 150 -6.87 -30.90 26.41
N ASP A 151 -5.55 -30.94 26.24
CA ASP A 151 -4.75 -32.16 26.42
C ASP A 151 -4.46 -32.50 27.90
N GLY A 152 -4.96 -31.65 28.81
CA GLY A 152 -4.71 -31.75 30.25
C GLY A 152 -3.31 -31.26 30.57
N LEU A 153 -3.20 -30.46 31.63
CA LEU A 153 -1.94 -29.92 32.17
C LEU A 153 -1.01 -31.06 32.63
N LYS A 154 -0.41 -31.80 31.70
CA LYS A 154 0.78 -32.60 31.98
C LYS A 154 1.94 -31.60 31.97
N PRO A 155 2.56 -31.32 33.12
CA PRO A 155 3.71 -30.43 33.16
C PRO A 155 4.78 -30.98 32.22
N SER A 156 5.08 -30.23 31.16
CA SER A 156 6.21 -30.54 30.28
C SER A 156 7.49 -30.38 31.10
N PRO A 157 8.31 -31.44 31.32
CA PRO A 157 9.43 -31.37 32.26
C PRO A 157 10.63 -30.54 31.80
N ASN A 158 10.58 -29.88 30.64
CA ASN A 158 11.76 -29.24 30.03
C ASN A 158 11.51 -27.80 29.61
N ALA A 159 11.17 -26.94 30.56
CA ALA A 159 11.08 -25.51 30.34
C ALA A 159 12.06 -24.75 31.24
N HIS A 160 13.37 -25.01 31.08
CA HIS A 160 14.45 -24.05 31.36
C HIS A 160 15.77 -24.57 30.78
N SER A 161 16.16 -24.05 29.62
CA SER A 161 17.56 -23.99 29.21
C SER A 161 17.74 -22.83 28.25
N GLU A 162 18.23 -21.75 28.85
CA GLU A 162 19.21 -20.80 28.31
C GLU A 162 19.23 -20.55 26.81
N VAL A 163 18.65 -19.40 26.50
CA VAL A 163 19.24 -18.35 25.69
C VAL A 163 20.76 -18.25 25.95
N GLN A 164 21.58 -18.91 25.12
CA GLN A 164 22.92 -18.49 24.66
C GLN A 164 23.70 -19.71 24.16
N SER A 165 23.49 -20.08 22.89
CA SER A 165 24.54 -20.78 22.17
C SER A 165 24.39 -20.48 20.68
N ARG A 166 25.33 -19.68 20.19
CA ARG A 166 25.59 -19.44 18.78
C ARG A 166 26.07 -20.75 18.16
N ARG A 167 25.15 -21.71 17.98
CA ARG A 167 25.40 -22.95 17.26
C ARG A 167 25.73 -22.59 15.82
N GLN A 168 26.92 -22.98 15.39
CA GLN A 168 27.23 -23.15 13.98
C GLN A 168 26.13 -24.02 13.37
N ILE A 169 25.31 -23.42 12.51
CA ILE A 169 24.22 -24.08 11.81
C ILE A 169 24.89 -25.03 10.81
N GLN A 170 25.08 -26.28 11.20
CA GLN A 170 25.28 -27.34 10.21
C GLN A 170 24.05 -27.31 9.29
N PRO A 171 24.23 -27.35 7.96
CA PRO A 171 23.13 -27.27 7.02
C PRO A 171 22.18 -28.43 7.29
N GLN A 172 21.07 -28.13 7.99
CA GLN A 172 20.04 -29.11 8.24
C GLN A 172 19.51 -29.54 6.88
N LYS A 173 19.66 -30.84 6.60
CA LYS A 173 19.09 -31.51 5.44
C LYS A 173 17.60 -31.17 5.42
N LYS A 174 17.19 -30.27 4.51
CA LYS A 174 15.81 -29.82 4.36
C LYS A 174 14.92 -31.05 4.26
N VAL A 175 14.18 -31.35 5.32
CA VAL A 175 13.13 -32.36 5.30
C VAL A 175 12.08 -31.85 4.32
N ALA A 176 11.76 -32.63 3.30
CA ALA A 176 10.75 -32.27 2.32
C ALA A 176 9.41 -32.10 3.05
N VAL A 177 8.89 -30.86 3.04
CA VAL A 177 7.54 -30.59 3.52
C VAL A 177 6.57 -31.34 2.60
N PRO A 178 5.60 -32.11 3.12
CA PRO A 178 4.62 -32.78 2.28
C PRO A 178 3.90 -31.74 1.42
N LEU A 179 3.98 -31.94 0.10
CA LEU A 179 3.35 -31.07 -0.88
C LEU A 179 1.83 -31.27 -0.75
N SER A 180 1.09 -30.22 -0.38
CA SER A 180 -0.37 -30.24 -0.45
C SER A 180 -0.79 -30.44 -1.92
N ASP A 181 -1.84 -31.22 -2.16
CA ASP A 181 -2.42 -31.37 -3.51
C ASP A 181 -3.30 -30.17 -3.89
N GLU A 182 -3.69 -29.34 -2.92
CA GLU A 182 -4.51 -28.14 -3.18
C GLU A 182 -3.67 -27.03 -3.82
N PRO A 183 -4.15 -26.35 -4.89
CA PRO A 183 -3.44 -25.22 -5.48
C PRO A 183 -3.17 -24.14 -4.45
N THR A 184 -1.90 -23.88 -4.15
CA THR A 184 -1.51 -22.94 -3.11
C THR A 184 -0.32 -22.10 -3.55
N LEU A 185 -0.43 -20.79 -3.32
CA LEU A 185 0.69 -19.87 -3.37
C LEU A 185 1.41 -19.87 -2.01
N PHE A 186 2.70 -20.23 -2.01
CA PHE A 186 3.48 -20.39 -0.78
C PHE A 186 4.41 -19.22 -0.50
N ASN A 187 4.88 -18.54 -1.55
CA ASN A 187 5.90 -17.52 -1.40
C ASN A 187 5.76 -16.44 -2.48
N ILE A 188 6.09 -15.22 -2.10
CA ILE A 188 6.36 -14.12 -3.04
C ILE A 188 7.74 -13.56 -2.71
N ARG A 189 8.54 -13.32 -3.74
CA ARG A 189 9.85 -12.68 -3.61
C ARG A 189 9.90 -11.48 -4.52
N VAL A 190 10.50 -10.41 -4.03
CA VAL A 190 10.85 -9.24 -4.83
C VAL A 190 12.35 -9.07 -4.76
N ALA A 191 12.98 -8.91 -5.90
CA ALA A 191 14.41 -8.71 -6.04
C ALA A 191 14.67 -7.50 -6.94
N ASP A 192 15.50 -6.59 -6.46
CA ASP A 192 15.89 -5.39 -7.19
C ASP A 192 17.16 -5.66 -8.00
N TYR A 193 17.12 -5.32 -9.27
CA TYR A 193 18.26 -5.30 -10.18
C TYR A 193 18.49 -3.85 -10.65
N PRO A 194 19.67 -3.53 -11.23
CA PRO A 194 19.96 -2.16 -11.66
C PRO A 194 18.97 -1.58 -12.67
N ASP A 195 18.41 -2.42 -13.56
CA ASP A 195 17.53 -2.03 -14.66
C ASP A 195 16.06 -2.43 -14.46
N LYS A 196 15.79 -3.31 -13.51
CA LYS A 196 14.46 -3.90 -13.32
C LYS A 196 14.20 -4.40 -11.90
N ILE A 197 12.93 -4.57 -11.59
CA ILE A 197 12.47 -5.31 -10.40
C ILE A 197 11.88 -6.63 -10.85
N ARG A 198 12.26 -7.70 -10.17
CA ARG A 198 11.72 -9.04 -10.41
C ARG A 198 10.82 -9.46 -9.27
N VAL A 199 9.55 -9.72 -9.59
CA VAL A 199 8.60 -10.37 -8.69
C VAL A 199 8.52 -11.86 -9.06
N VAL A 200 8.68 -12.73 -8.07
CA VAL A 200 8.58 -14.19 -8.23
C VAL A 200 7.53 -14.74 -7.28
N LEU A 201 6.50 -15.37 -7.82
CA LEU A 201 5.48 -16.09 -7.07
C LEU A 201 5.79 -17.59 -7.13
N GLU A 202 5.81 -18.28 -5.99
CA GLU A 202 6.10 -19.72 -5.91
C GLU A 202 4.85 -20.51 -5.51
N SER A 203 4.44 -21.46 -6.36
CA SER A 203 3.25 -22.31 -6.17
C SER A 203 3.58 -23.79 -6.38
N ASN A 204 2.76 -24.69 -5.82
CA ASN A 204 2.89 -26.15 -5.98
C ASN A 204 2.34 -26.63 -7.32
N VAL A 205 1.41 -25.89 -7.90
CA VAL A 205 0.82 -26.13 -9.21
C VAL A 205 0.98 -24.92 -10.11
N ASP A 206 0.80 -25.12 -11.41
CA ASP A 206 0.74 -24.03 -12.38
C ASP A 206 -0.58 -23.26 -12.20
N LEU A 207 -0.49 -22.03 -11.68
CA LEU A 207 -1.64 -21.17 -11.41
C LEU A 207 -1.92 -20.25 -12.60
N ASP A 208 -3.19 -20.03 -12.90
CA ASP A 208 -3.68 -19.24 -14.03
C ASP A 208 -3.68 -17.73 -13.75
N PHE A 209 -2.52 -17.17 -13.43
CA PHE A 209 -2.39 -15.76 -13.10
C PHE A 209 -2.81 -14.84 -14.27
N GLN A 210 -3.82 -14.03 -14.03
CA GLN A 210 -4.08 -12.79 -14.76
C GLN A 210 -3.25 -11.69 -14.12
N ILE A 211 -2.44 -11.02 -14.93
CA ILE A 211 -1.55 -9.96 -14.46
C ILE A 211 -2.01 -8.66 -15.06
N ASP A 212 -2.28 -7.69 -14.20
CA ASP A 212 -2.62 -6.33 -14.59
C ASP A 212 -1.63 -5.36 -13.96
N PHE A 213 -1.11 -4.44 -14.76
CA PHE A 213 -0.16 -3.43 -14.32
C PHE A 213 -0.74 -2.06 -14.60
N ASP A 214 -1.04 -1.34 -13.52
CA ASP A 214 -1.51 0.03 -13.57
C ASP A 214 -0.31 0.97 -13.34
N SER A 215 0.15 1.57 -14.44
CA SER A 215 1.26 2.51 -14.46
C SER A 215 0.94 3.83 -13.78
N GLU A 216 -0.33 4.21 -13.68
CA GLU A 216 -0.73 5.46 -13.04
C GLU A 216 -0.62 5.32 -11.52
N ASN A 217 -1.16 4.22 -10.98
CA ASN A 217 -1.13 3.94 -9.54
C ASN A 217 0.12 3.19 -9.08
N GLN A 218 0.98 2.76 -10.01
CA GLN A 218 2.21 2.03 -9.73
C GLN A 218 1.93 0.73 -8.96
N ILE A 219 0.90 0.01 -9.39
CA ILE A 219 0.45 -1.25 -8.78
C ILE A 219 0.49 -2.40 -9.80
N LEU A 220 0.92 -3.56 -9.34
CA LEU A 220 0.87 -4.82 -10.06
C LEU A 220 -0.10 -5.75 -9.35
N ILE A 221 -1.10 -6.21 -10.07
CA ILE A 221 -2.17 -7.07 -9.58
C ILE A 221 -2.00 -8.46 -10.18
N PHE A 222 -1.97 -9.47 -9.31
CA PHE A 222 -1.97 -10.88 -9.68
C PHE A 222 -3.29 -11.50 -9.25
N SER A 223 -4.13 -11.87 -10.20
CA SER A 223 -5.42 -12.51 -9.93
C SER A 223 -5.38 -13.95 -10.40
N SER A 224 -5.74 -14.90 -9.54
CA SER A 224 -5.95 -16.30 -9.93
C SER A 224 -7.36 -16.72 -9.58
N SER A 225 -7.98 -17.45 -10.51
CA SER A 225 -9.34 -17.97 -10.32
C SER A 225 -9.38 -19.22 -9.45
N LYS A 226 -8.19 -19.76 -9.10
CA LYS A 226 -8.02 -21.02 -8.40
C LYS A 226 -6.96 -20.91 -7.31
N GLY A 227 -7.20 -21.64 -6.24
CA GLY A 227 -6.24 -21.87 -5.18
C GLY A 227 -6.34 -20.88 -4.03
N THR A 228 -5.47 -21.10 -3.07
CA THR A 228 -5.37 -20.34 -1.83
C THR A 228 -3.95 -19.81 -1.68
N PHE A 229 -3.72 -19.00 -0.66
CA PHE A 229 -2.38 -18.55 -0.29
C PHE A 229 -2.12 -18.90 1.17
N VAL A 230 -0.87 -19.17 1.52
CA VAL A 230 -0.47 -19.43 2.91
C VAL A 230 -0.65 -18.14 3.72
N LYS A 231 -1.35 -18.21 4.86
CA LYS A 231 -1.66 -17.03 5.70
C LYS A 231 -0.42 -16.21 6.08
N ASP A 232 0.71 -16.87 6.26
CA ASP A 232 1.99 -16.24 6.62
C ASP A 232 2.53 -15.28 5.55
N LEU A 233 2.02 -15.35 4.31
CA LEU A 233 2.37 -14.42 3.23
C LEU A 233 1.99 -12.96 3.55
N HIS A 234 0.95 -12.74 4.36
CA HIS A 234 0.57 -11.39 4.80
C HIS A 234 1.68 -10.69 5.60
N ASN A 235 2.56 -11.45 6.25
CA ASN A 235 3.64 -10.92 7.07
C ASN A 235 4.91 -10.56 6.27
N LEU A 236 4.90 -10.73 4.94
CA LEU A 236 6.05 -10.46 4.11
C LEU A 236 6.31 -8.96 3.96
N GLN A 237 7.22 -8.43 4.78
CA GLN A 237 7.66 -7.02 4.71
C GLN A 237 8.51 -6.77 3.46
N LEU A 238 7.88 -6.37 2.36
CA LEU A 238 8.58 -6.04 1.11
C LEU A 238 9.51 -4.83 1.24
N GLY A 239 9.09 -3.78 1.96
CA GLY A 239 9.88 -2.55 2.08
C GLY A 239 11.24 -2.70 2.78
N LYS A 240 11.52 -3.85 3.41
CA LYS A 240 12.87 -4.16 3.93
C LYS A 240 13.77 -4.87 2.91
N LYS A 241 13.17 -5.50 1.90
CA LYS A 241 13.86 -6.35 0.92
C LYS A 241 14.02 -5.66 -0.44
N SER A 242 13.17 -4.69 -0.73
CA SER A 242 13.16 -3.93 -1.98
C SER A 242 13.10 -2.43 -1.68
N LEU A 243 13.91 -1.66 -2.40
CA LEU A 243 13.91 -0.20 -2.42
C LEU A 243 12.70 0.37 -3.17
N TYR A 244 12.14 -0.43 -4.08
CA TYR A 244 11.07 0.01 -4.98
C TYR A 244 9.70 -0.51 -4.58
N ALA A 245 9.59 -1.71 -4.01
CA ALA A 245 8.31 -2.24 -3.57
C ALA A 245 7.91 -1.70 -2.19
N ARG A 246 6.72 -1.10 -2.13
CA ARG A 246 6.17 -0.42 -0.95
C ARG A 246 5.48 -1.41 -0.03
N TYR A 247 4.48 -2.11 -0.55
CA TYR A 247 3.70 -3.07 0.21
C TYR A 247 3.17 -4.20 -0.66
N LEU A 248 2.79 -5.29 0.00
CA LEU A 248 2.12 -6.45 -0.56
C LEU A 248 0.80 -6.63 0.19
N SER A 249 -0.28 -6.84 -0.55
CA SER A 249 -1.58 -7.19 0.02
C SER A 249 -2.13 -8.42 -0.67
N PHE A 250 -2.89 -9.22 0.07
CA PHE A 250 -3.62 -10.36 -0.47
C PHE A 250 -5.08 -10.24 -0.09
N THR A 251 -5.95 -10.55 -1.03
CA THR A 251 -7.39 -10.65 -0.82
C THR A 251 -7.89 -11.95 -1.44
N SER A 252 -9.03 -12.45 -0.97
CA SER A 252 -9.73 -13.60 -1.57
C SER A 252 -11.11 -13.14 -2.03
N PRO A 253 -11.20 -12.42 -3.16
CA PRO A 253 -12.45 -11.80 -3.60
C PRO A 253 -13.43 -12.82 -4.21
N VAL A 254 -12.95 -14.01 -4.58
CA VAL A 254 -13.74 -15.07 -5.24
C VAL A 254 -13.65 -16.36 -4.43
N GLU A 255 -14.75 -17.12 -4.42
CA GLU A 255 -14.81 -18.46 -3.84
C GLU A 255 -13.76 -19.36 -4.54
N ASN A 256 -12.66 -19.66 -3.82
CA ASN A 256 -11.48 -20.41 -4.28
C ASN A 256 -10.48 -19.68 -5.18
N GLY A 257 -10.51 -18.34 -5.20
CA GLY A 257 -9.50 -17.53 -5.87
C GLY A 257 -8.84 -16.54 -4.92
N PHE A 258 -7.77 -15.92 -5.41
CA PHE A 258 -7.10 -14.85 -4.68
C PHE A 258 -6.57 -13.77 -5.62
N GLU A 259 -6.34 -12.62 -5.03
CA GLU A 259 -5.71 -11.46 -5.67
C GLU A 259 -4.55 -11.02 -4.79
N ALA A 260 -3.37 -10.87 -5.39
CA ALA A 260 -2.18 -10.33 -4.73
C ALA A 260 -1.81 -9.00 -5.38
N ILE A 261 -1.73 -7.94 -4.57
CA ILE A 261 -1.47 -6.58 -5.03
C ILE A 261 -0.10 -6.16 -4.51
N VAL A 262 0.80 -5.80 -5.42
CA VAL A 262 2.13 -5.26 -5.12
C VAL A 262 2.18 -3.81 -5.54
N SER A 263 2.42 -2.90 -4.60
CA SER A 263 2.59 -1.47 -4.89
C SER A 263 4.07 -1.10 -4.94
N PHE A 264 4.42 -0.22 -5.87
CA PHE A 264 5.78 0.24 -6.10
C PHE A 264 5.89 1.77 -5.98
N ASN A 265 7.11 2.26 -5.79
CA ASN A 265 7.43 3.69 -5.77
C ASN A 265 7.48 4.27 -7.18
N LYS A 266 8.19 3.59 -8.09
CA LYS A 266 8.42 4.04 -9.47
C LYS A 266 8.81 2.87 -10.37
N ILE A 267 7.99 2.60 -11.36
CA ILE A 267 8.10 1.56 -12.39
C ILE A 267 7.72 2.22 -13.72
N ASP A 268 8.46 1.90 -14.77
CA ASP A 268 8.18 2.36 -16.13
C ASP A 268 7.07 1.51 -16.77
N LYS A 269 7.35 0.20 -16.88
CA LYS A 269 6.53 -0.73 -17.65
C LYS A 269 6.72 -2.17 -17.21
N LEU A 270 5.75 -2.99 -17.57
CA LEU A 270 5.86 -4.44 -17.53
C LEU A 270 6.77 -4.92 -18.68
N GLU A 271 7.92 -5.51 -18.37
CA GLU A 271 8.87 -5.96 -19.40
C GLU A 271 8.61 -7.39 -19.85
N LYS A 272 8.50 -8.31 -18.88
CA LYS A 272 8.45 -9.74 -19.18
C LYS A 272 7.63 -10.49 -18.15
N TYR A 273 6.88 -11.46 -18.66
CA TYR A 273 6.17 -12.45 -17.87
C TYR A 273 6.47 -13.85 -18.38
N PHE A 274 6.77 -14.79 -17.49
CA PHE A 274 6.90 -16.20 -17.83
C PHE A 274 6.79 -17.11 -16.60
N VAL A 275 6.42 -18.37 -16.83
CA VAL A 275 6.35 -19.42 -15.81
C VAL A 275 7.54 -20.37 -15.97
N ILE A 276 8.21 -20.67 -14.86
CA ILE A 276 9.28 -21.67 -14.80
C ILE A 276 8.70 -22.92 -14.12
N PRO A 277 8.62 -24.07 -14.81
CA PRO A 277 8.17 -25.31 -14.20
C PRO A 277 9.16 -25.82 -13.14
N PRO A 278 8.75 -26.74 -12.26
CA PRO A 278 9.64 -27.40 -11.30
C PRO A 278 10.88 -28.01 -11.98
N ASN A 279 12.03 -27.87 -11.33
CA ASN A 279 13.31 -28.36 -11.81
C ASN A 279 14.19 -28.89 -10.66
N LYS A 280 15.46 -29.20 -10.92
CA LYS A 280 16.38 -29.74 -9.88
C LYS A 280 16.62 -28.77 -8.72
N ASP A 281 16.48 -27.46 -8.93
CA ASP A 281 16.77 -26.43 -7.94
C ASP A 281 15.53 -26.02 -7.12
N SER A 282 14.34 -26.21 -7.69
CA SER A 282 13.05 -25.84 -7.09
C SER A 282 11.98 -26.86 -7.44
N ALA A 283 11.34 -27.43 -6.42
CA ALA A 283 10.18 -28.31 -6.59
C ALA A 283 8.88 -27.56 -6.94
N PHE A 284 8.91 -26.22 -6.93
CA PHE A 284 7.74 -25.36 -7.12
C PHE A 284 7.73 -24.71 -8.50
N TYR A 285 6.52 -24.49 -9.02
CA TYR A 285 6.29 -23.57 -10.15
C TYR A 285 6.67 -22.16 -9.70
N ARG A 286 7.33 -21.42 -10.60
CA ARG A 286 7.72 -20.04 -10.34
C ARG A 286 7.20 -19.14 -11.44
N THR A 287 6.26 -18.28 -11.08
CA THR A 287 5.74 -17.25 -11.96
C THR A 287 6.59 -16.00 -11.80
N VAL A 288 7.27 -15.59 -12.86
CA VAL A 288 8.24 -14.49 -12.85
C VAL A 288 7.70 -13.32 -13.65
N VAL A 289 7.69 -12.15 -13.01
CA VAL A 289 7.39 -10.86 -13.63
C VAL A 289 8.57 -9.93 -13.47
N ASP A 290 9.08 -9.43 -14.59
CA ASP A 290 10.10 -8.39 -14.65
C ASP A 290 9.43 -7.05 -14.98
N LEU A 291 9.72 -6.03 -14.16
CA LEU A 291 9.24 -4.65 -14.28
C LEU A 291 10.43 -3.72 -14.53
N GLY A 292 10.36 -2.90 -15.57
CA GLY A 292 11.43 -1.95 -15.91
C GLY A 292 11.42 -0.74 -14.98
N ILE A 293 12.60 -0.25 -14.58
CA ILE A 293 12.73 0.93 -13.72
C ILE A 293 13.09 2.14 -14.59
N VAL A 294 12.42 3.27 -14.38
CA VAL A 294 12.86 4.55 -14.95
C VAL A 294 14.13 4.98 -14.22
N CYS A 295 15.26 4.94 -14.91
CA CYS A 295 16.49 5.56 -14.42
C CYS A 295 16.40 7.08 -14.64
N ASP A 296 16.39 7.85 -13.56
CA ASP A 296 16.58 9.30 -13.63
C ASP A 296 18.07 9.58 -13.88
N CYS A 297 18.47 9.50 -15.15
CA CYS A 297 19.83 9.83 -15.61
C CYS A 297 20.03 11.34 -15.71
#